data_AF-A0A8S2PZ92-F1
#
_entry.id   AF-A0A8S2PZ92-F1
#
_cell.length_a   1.000
_cell.length_b   1.000
_cell.length_c   1.000
_cell.angle_alpha   90.00
_cell.angle_beta   90.00
_cell.angle_gamma   90.00
#
_symmetry.space_group_name_H-M   'P 1'
#
loop_
_entity.id
_entity.type
_entity.pdbx_description
1 polymer ?
#
loop_
_entity_poly.entity_id
_entity_poly.type
_entity_poly.pdbx_seq_one_letter_code
_entity_poly.pdbx_strand_id
1 'polypeptide(L)'
;SPNAFNGPRGSAANENLYKDDGTISKTGNNGNGPEPNNAFYNCIDSAPDIPERGKAAPLDSIRLDMGISAGKRSAGVASAIGRHNLNDEDLRTHVYKKTLQALIYPISLTTPHDFEFYNFTHPTYCYECEGLLWGLARQGLKCHECGVKCHEKCKDLLNADCLQRRAQKNVKHGAEDKAKTLMEAMHEKMTVRERTKPAIFKTIRDVFNVDEKSHVGHMKAVKQSVLDGTSKWSAKLAITG
;
A
#
# COMPACT_ATOMS: atom_id res chain seq x y z
N SER A 1 -17.85 -27.13 -49.37
CA SER A 1 -18.46 -25.81 -49.60
C SER A 1 -19.59 -25.57 -48.62
N PRO A 2 -19.76 -24.32 -48.15
CA PRO A 2 -19.59 -24.00 -46.71
C PRO A 2 -20.67 -23.03 -46.15
N ASN A 3 -20.56 -22.69 -44.86
CA ASN A 3 -20.72 -21.36 -44.21
C ASN A 3 -21.35 -21.49 -42.80
N ALA A 4 -21.07 -20.66 -41.79
CA ALA A 4 -20.04 -19.66 -41.51
C ALA A 4 -20.26 -19.14 -40.05
N PHE A 5 -19.16 -18.62 -39.45
CA PHE A 5 -19.10 -17.47 -38.53
C PHE A 5 -19.71 -17.53 -37.11
N ASN A 6 -18.85 -17.53 -36.08
CA ASN A 6 -18.52 -16.29 -35.33
C ASN A 6 -17.34 -16.51 -34.35
N GLY A 7 -16.34 -15.62 -34.44
CA GLY A 7 -15.08 -15.67 -33.70
C GLY A 7 -15.10 -15.03 -32.30
N PRO A 8 -13.95 -15.02 -31.60
CA PRO A 8 -13.82 -14.51 -30.23
C PRO A 8 -13.65 -12.98 -30.19
N ARG A 9 -14.34 -12.32 -29.25
CA ARG A 9 -14.19 -10.88 -28.98
C ARG A 9 -12.92 -10.64 -28.15
N GLY A 10 -11.90 -10.08 -28.79
CA GLY A 10 -10.85 -9.33 -28.11
C GLY A 10 -11.39 -7.98 -27.63
N SER A 11 -10.98 -7.54 -26.44
CA SER A 11 -11.15 -6.15 -26.03
C SER A 11 -9.79 -5.48 -26.00
N ALA A 12 -9.73 -4.37 -26.75
CA ALA A 12 -8.57 -3.61 -27.12
C ALA A 12 -7.82 -3.01 -25.92
N ALA A 13 -6.50 -2.95 -26.10
CA ALA A 13 -5.62 -2.05 -25.38
C ALA A 13 -6.06 -0.59 -25.61
N ASN A 14 -6.01 0.23 -24.56
CA ASN A 14 -6.11 1.67 -24.69
C ASN A 14 -4.75 2.27 -24.33
N GLU A 15 -3.94 2.49 -25.36
CA GLU A 15 -2.84 3.45 -25.34
C GLU A 15 -3.44 4.84 -25.53
N ASN A 16 -3.31 5.73 -24.56
CA ASN A 16 -3.33 7.16 -24.86
C ASN A 16 -2.29 7.90 -24.01
N LEU A 17 -1.24 8.24 -24.75
CA LEU A 17 -0.20 9.23 -24.55
C LEU A 17 -0.84 10.60 -24.24
N TYR A 18 -0.36 11.32 -23.22
CA TYR A 18 -0.43 12.78 -23.23
C TYR A 18 0.89 13.36 -22.73
N LYS A 19 1.55 14.08 -23.65
CA LYS A 19 2.70 14.94 -23.43
C LYS A 19 2.20 16.39 -23.23
N ASP A 20 3.02 17.13 -22.49
CA ASP A 20 3.19 18.59 -22.40
C ASP A 20 2.61 19.46 -23.52
N ASP A 21 2.09 20.64 -23.17
CA ASP A 21 2.81 21.90 -23.41
C ASP A 21 2.00 23.10 -22.87
N GLY A 22 2.69 24.00 -22.16
CA GLY A 22 2.14 25.28 -21.72
C GLY A 22 2.05 26.30 -22.85
N THR A 23 1.03 27.17 -22.81
CA THR A 23 1.11 28.49 -23.47
C THR A 23 0.23 29.50 -22.72
N ILE A 24 0.90 30.59 -22.34
CA ILE A 24 0.37 31.85 -21.82
C ILE A 24 -0.42 32.58 -22.92
N SER A 25 -1.54 33.20 -22.56
CA SER A 25 -2.10 34.32 -23.32
C SER A 25 -2.71 35.36 -22.38
N LYS A 26 -2.12 36.55 -22.44
CA LYS A 26 -2.55 37.78 -21.77
C LYS A 26 -3.78 38.36 -22.48
N THR A 27 -4.77 38.81 -21.72
CA THR A 27 -5.54 40.04 -22.03
C THR A 27 -5.83 40.75 -20.72
N GLY A 28 -5.61 42.06 -20.67
CA GLY A 28 -5.86 42.89 -19.50
C GLY A 28 -7.08 43.79 -19.72
N ASN A 29 -7.75 44.17 -18.63
CA ASN A 29 -8.16 45.56 -18.40
C ASN A 29 -8.54 45.81 -16.92
N ASN A 30 -8.34 47.05 -16.50
CA ASN A 30 -8.45 47.63 -15.15
C ASN A 30 -9.89 47.75 -14.60
N GLY A 31 -10.02 47.82 -13.25
CA GLY A 31 -11.11 48.58 -12.61
C GLY A 31 -11.59 48.12 -11.22
N ASN A 32 -11.05 48.73 -10.16
CA ASN A 32 -11.60 49.09 -8.83
C ASN A 32 -12.89 48.43 -8.25
N GLY A 33 -12.78 47.96 -7.00
CA GLY A 33 -13.85 48.06 -5.96
C GLY A 33 -14.51 46.75 -5.50
N PRO A 34 -14.86 46.58 -4.20
CA PRO A 34 -14.78 45.29 -3.50
C PRO A 34 -16.05 44.42 -3.56
N GLU A 35 -15.81 43.12 -3.41
CA GLU A 35 -16.71 41.98 -3.63
C GLU A 35 -17.93 41.86 -2.68
N PRO A 36 -19.02 41.21 -3.14
CA PRO A 36 -20.16 40.82 -2.33
C PRO A 36 -20.04 39.40 -1.74
N ASN A 37 -20.22 39.31 -0.42
CA ASN A 37 -20.89 38.25 0.35
C ASN A 37 -20.94 36.81 -0.22
N ASN A 38 -19.96 35.98 0.19
CA ASN A 38 -20.01 34.53 -0.04
C ASN A 38 -20.53 33.80 1.21
N ALA A 39 -21.81 33.43 1.18
CA ALA A 39 -22.56 32.74 2.21
C ALA A 39 -22.20 31.23 2.31
N PHE A 40 -20.93 30.93 2.63
CA PHE A 40 -20.44 29.55 2.73
C PHE A 40 -19.92 29.16 4.13
N TYR A 41 -19.64 30.13 5.02
CA TYR A 41 -18.97 29.83 6.30
C TYR A 41 -19.75 30.13 7.60
N ASN A 42 -21.02 30.55 7.53
CA ASN A 42 -21.81 30.91 8.73
C ASN A 42 -22.70 29.79 9.29
N CYS A 43 -22.37 28.51 9.08
CA CYS A 43 -23.17 27.40 9.62
C CYS A 43 -22.33 26.24 10.18
N ILE A 44 -21.30 26.58 10.95
CA ILE A 44 -20.66 25.61 11.85
C ILE A 44 -20.46 26.32 13.19
N ASP A 45 -21.56 26.54 13.90
CA ASP A 45 -21.49 26.77 15.34
C ASP A 45 -22.71 26.16 16.03
N SER A 46 -22.49 24.98 16.59
CA SER A 46 -23.39 24.27 17.52
C SER A 46 -22.57 23.18 18.19
N ALA A 47 -21.68 23.55 19.10
CA ALA A 47 -21.12 22.63 20.09
C ALA A 47 -21.98 22.68 21.36
N PRO A 48 -22.24 21.54 22.04
CA PRO A 48 -22.96 21.56 23.32
C PRO A 48 -22.02 21.98 24.47
N ASP A 49 -22.56 22.79 25.38
CA ASP A 49 -21.91 23.39 26.56
C ASP A 49 -21.19 22.38 27.48
N ILE A 50 -19.97 22.72 27.92
CA ILE A 50 -19.26 22.08 29.03
C ILE A 50 -18.90 23.17 30.06
N PRO A 51 -19.28 23.06 31.34
CA PRO A 51 -19.04 24.11 32.32
C PRO A 51 -17.57 24.20 32.75
N GLU A 52 -17.07 25.44 32.80
CA GLU A 52 -15.71 25.84 33.16
C GLU A 52 -15.35 25.52 34.63
N ARG A 53 -14.12 25.03 34.85
CA ARG A 53 -13.48 25.05 36.17
C ARG A 53 -12.03 25.49 36.11
N GLY A 54 -11.83 26.82 36.22
CA GLY A 54 -10.97 27.44 37.23
C GLY A 54 -9.44 27.36 37.12
N LYS A 55 -8.88 28.51 36.69
CA LYS A 55 -7.67 29.22 37.19
C LYS A 55 -6.27 28.64 36.93
N ALA A 56 -5.48 29.47 36.24
CA ALA A 56 -4.05 29.34 35.99
C ALA A 56 -3.17 29.68 37.22
N ALA A 57 -1.96 29.10 37.25
CA ALA A 57 -0.82 29.54 38.06
C ALA A 57 0.48 29.40 37.21
N PRO A 58 1.53 30.21 37.49
CA PRO A 58 2.51 30.61 36.48
C PRO A 58 3.72 29.66 36.35
N LEU A 59 4.34 29.72 35.17
CA LEU A 59 5.62 29.10 34.83
C LEU A 59 6.77 29.81 35.56
N ASP A 60 7.38 29.16 36.54
CA ASP A 60 8.71 29.54 37.05
C ASP A 60 9.59 28.29 37.27
N SER A 61 10.65 28.22 36.46
CA SER A 61 11.93 27.52 36.65
C SER A 61 11.96 26.23 37.49
N ILE A 62 11.88 25.06 36.83
CA ILE A 62 12.39 23.81 37.43
C ILE A 62 13.91 23.83 37.35
N ARG A 63 14.54 24.15 38.48
CA ARG A 63 15.96 23.96 38.78
C ARG A 63 16.42 22.53 38.43
N LEU A 64 17.55 22.43 37.72
CA LEU A 64 18.40 21.24 37.78
C LEU A 64 19.09 21.22 39.13
N ASP A 65 18.60 20.43 40.08
CA ASP A 65 19.39 20.03 41.25
C ASP A 65 19.95 18.63 41.00
N MET A 66 21.25 18.59 40.72
CA MET A 66 22.05 17.38 40.55
C MET A 66 22.45 16.86 41.93
N GLY A 67 21.60 16.02 42.53
CA GLY A 67 21.87 15.35 43.81
C GLY A 67 22.28 13.90 43.61
N ILE A 68 23.56 13.58 43.81
CA ILE A 68 24.05 12.20 43.91
C ILE A 68 23.53 11.62 45.23
N SER A 69 22.53 10.75 45.16
CA SER A 69 22.18 9.86 46.27
C SER A 69 21.97 8.44 45.76
N ALA A 70 22.83 7.55 46.26
CA ALA A 70 22.83 6.14 45.99
C ALA A 70 21.55 5.49 46.53
N GLY A 71 20.73 4.96 45.63
CA GLY A 71 19.54 4.18 45.96
C GLY A 71 19.25 3.15 44.88
N LYS A 72 19.56 1.88 45.17
CA LYS A 72 19.17 0.72 44.36
C LYS A 72 17.66 0.75 44.10
N ARG A 73 17.25 1.05 42.86
CA ARG A 73 15.95 0.67 42.30
C ARG A 73 16.15 0.25 40.85
N SER A 74 15.88 -1.04 40.63
CA SER A 74 15.48 -1.71 39.39
C SER A 74 15.42 -0.86 38.13
N ALA A 75 16.28 -1.22 37.17
CA ALA A 75 16.31 -0.88 35.75
C ALA A 75 15.05 -0.17 35.20
N GLY A 76 15.17 1.14 35.00
CA GLY A 76 14.37 1.84 34.01
C GLY A 76 14.83 1.38 32.63
N VAL A 77 13.94 0.77 31.87
CA VAL A 77 14.12 0.50 30.44
C VAL A 77 14.17 1.83 29.69
N ALA A 78 15.32 2.47 29.69
CA ALA A 78 15.66 3.41 28.65
C ALA A 78 15.77 2.60 27.35
N SER A 79 14.67 2.48 26.61
CA SER A 79 14.73 2.08 25.21
C SER A 79 15.49 3.18 24.48
N ALA A 80 16.81 3.06 24.44
CA ALA A 80 17.64 3.76 23.50
C ALA A 80 17.25 3.21 22.12
N ILE A 81 16.23 3.79 21.50
CA ILE A 81 16.00 3.63 20.06
C ILE A 81 17.24 4.23 19.42
N GLY A 82 18.18 3.37 19.03
CA GLY A 82 19.36 3.78 18.29
C GLY A 82 18.89 4.61 17.10
N ARG A 83 19.36 5.85 17.00
CA ARG A 83 19.12 6.67 15.81
C ARG A 83 19.90 6.03 14.67
N HIS A 84 19.22 5.20 13.87
CA HIS A 84 19.80 4.66 12.66
C HIS A 84 20.10 5.84 11.71
N ASN A 85 21.36 5.96 11.30
CA ASN A 85 21.83 6.95 10.32
C ASN A 85 22.07 6.22 8.99
N LEU A 86 21.94 6.91 7.85
CA LEU A 86 22.17 6.36 6.50
C LEU A 86 23.60 5.82 6.28
N ASN A 87 24.54 6.11 7.19
CA ASN A 87 25.88 5.51 7.23
C ASN A 87 25.90 4.07 7.80
N ASP A 88 24.76 3.57 8.26
CA ASP A 88 24.57 2.18 8.69
C ASP A 88 24.50 1.27 7.46
N GLU A 89 25.55 0.47 7.23
CA GLU A 89 25.63 -0.48 6.10
C GLU A 89 24.51 -1.53 6.15
N ASP A 90 24.04 -1.90 7.34
CA ASP A 90 22.93 -2.85 7.49
C ASP A 90 21.62 -2.20 7.05
N LEU A 91 21.38 -0.94 7.43
CA LEU A 91 20.24 -0.16 6.97
C LEU A 91 20.29 0.06 5.46
N ARG A 92 21.45 0.44 4.92
CA ARG A 92 21.67 0.64 3.49
C ARG A 92 21.34 -0.63 2.70
N THR A 93 21.84 -1.78 3.16
CA THR A 93 21.54 -3.09 2.57
C THR A 93 20.06 -3.43 2.67
N HIS A 94 19.42 -3.11 3.80
CA HIS A 94 17.99 -3.33 4.00
C HIS A 94 17.14 -2.50 3.02
N VAL A 95 17.38 -1.19 2.95
CA VAL A 95 16.67 -0.26 2.06
C VAL A 95 16.86 -0.68 0.60
N TYR A 96 18.08 -1.08 0.22
CA TYR A 96 18.38 -1.61 -1.11
C TYR A 96 17.49 -2.81 -1.45
N LYS A 97 17.48 -3.85 -0.60
CA LYS A 97 16.66 -5.06 -0.80
C LYS A 97 15.17 -4.74 -0.87
N LYS A 98 14.68 -3.83 -0.01
CA LYS A 98 13.27 -3.42 0.01
C LYS A 98 12.86 -2.60 -1.22
N THR A 99 13.74 -1.73 -1.69
CA THR A 99 13.52 -0.95 -2.92
C THR A 99 13.38 -1.90 -4.12
N LEU A 100 14.26 -2.89 -4.22
CA LEU A 100 14.19 -3.92 -5.25
C LEU A 100 12.91 -4.77 -5.14
N GLN A 101 12.53 -5.18 -3.93
CA GLN A 101 11.31 -5.94 -3.69
C GLN A 101 10.05 -5.18 -4.10
N ALA A 102 9.97 -3.89 -3.75
CA ALA A 102 8.87 -3.03 -4.13
C ALA A 102 8.77 -2.82 -5.65
N LEU A 103 9.91 -2.79 -6.34
CA LEU A 103 9.96 -2.46 -7.77
C LEU A 103 9.97 -3.67 -8.70
N ILE A 104 10.32 -4.87 -8.24
CA ILE A 104 10.27 -6.08 -9.07
C ILE A 104 8.83 -6.60 -9.28
N TYR A 105 7.95 -6.35 -8.31
CA TYR A 105 6.55 -6.74 -8.36
C TYR A 105 5.68 -5.61 -7.74
N PRO A 106 5.54 -4.48 -8.44
CA PRO A 106 4.79 -3.33 -7.92
C PRO A 106 3.29 -3.60 -7.90
N ILE A 107 2.56 -2.86 -7.07
CA ILE A 107 1.08 -2.98 -6.94
C ILE A 107 0.38 -2.76 -8.28
N SER A 108 0.95 -1.93 -9.16
CA SER A 108 0.41 -1.69 -10.52
C SER A 108 0.55 -2.89 -11.48
N LEU A 109 1.25 -3.96 -11.09
CA LEU A 109 1.45 -5.18 -11.89
C LEU A 109 0.50 -6.31 -11.44
N THR A 110 -0.37 -6.03 -10.46
CA THR A 110 -1.33 -7.01 -9.94
C THR A 110 -2.31 -7.44 -11.03
N THR A 111 -2.73 -8.70 -10.97
CA THR A 111 -3.74 -9.22 -11.90
C THR A 111 -5.10 -8.66 -11.50
N PRO A 112 -5.91 -8.13 -12.45
CA PRO A 112 -7.25 -7.65 -12.14
C PRO A 112 -8.09 -8.76 -11.52
N HIS A 113 -8.95 -8.40 -10.58
CA HIS A 113 -9.92 -9.33 -10.00
C HIS A 113 -11.11 -9.50 -10.95
N ASP A 114 -11.63 -10.73 -10.99
CA ASP A 114 -12.85 -11.05 -11.71
C ASP A 114 -14.04 -11.01 -10.74
N PHE A 115 -14.65 -9.82 -10.60
CA PHE A 115 -15.69 -9.56 -9.62
C PHE A 115 -17.09 -9.85 -10.15
N GLU A 116 -17.86 -10.57 -9.32
CA GLU A 116 -19.29 -10.79 -9.52
C GLU A 116 -20.09 -10.27 -8.31
N PHE A 117 -21.32 -9.82 -8.55
CA PHE A 117 -22.25 -9.56 -7.46
C PHE A 117 -22.57 -10.85 -6.73
N TYR A 118 -22.52 -10.82 -5.40
CA TYR A 118 -22.66 -12.01 -4.58
C TYR A 118 -23.68 -11.81 -3.45
N ASN A 119 -24.47 -12.85 -3.20
CA ASN A 119 -25.42 -12.90 -2.09
C ASN A 119 -24.75 -13.58 -0.89
N PHE A 120 -24.40 -12.81 0.14
CA PHE A 120 -23.80 -13.34 1.35
C PHE A 120 -24.88 -13.84 2.32
N THR A 121 -24.78 -15.10 2.73
CA THR A 121 -25.74 -15.74 3.66
C THR A 121 -25.41 -15.52 5.13
N HIS A 122 -24.25 -14.94 5.42
CA HIS A 122 -23.77 -14.66 6.78
C HIS A 122 -23.17 -13.25 6.85
N PRO A 123 -23.15 -12.61 8.04
CA PRO A 123 -22.49 -11.32 8.24
C PRO A 123 -21.06 -11.35 7.71
N THR A 124 -20.79 -10.51 6.70
CA THR A 124 -19.53 -10.51 5.97
C THR A 124 -19.00 -9.09 5.87
N TYR A 125 -17.70 -8.91 6.05
CA TYR A 125 -17.06 -7.59 6.04
C TYR A 125 -16.28 -7.36 4.74
N CYS A 126 -16.26 -6.11 4.29
CA CYS A 126 -15.46 -5.66 3.16
C CYS A 126 -13.97 -5.74 3.52
N TYR A 127 -13.15 -6.22 2.59
CA TYR A 127 -11.70 -6.29 2.78
C TYR A 127 -11.02 -4.93 2.90
N GLU A 128 -11.56 -3.91 2.24
CA GLU A 128 -10.93 -2.58 2.16
C GLU A 128 -11.29 -1.69 3.35
N CYS A 129 -12.58 -1.46 3.59
CA CYS A 129 -13.03 -0.53 4.62
C CYS A 129 -13.40 -1.21 5.94
N GLU A 130 -13.27 -2.53 6.02
CA GLU A 130 -13.70 -3.35 7.17
C GLU A 130 -15.19 -3.20 7.55
N GLY A 131 -15.98 -2.47 6.75
CA GLY A 131 -17.41 -2.27 6.96
C GLY A 131 -18.25 -3.48 6.57
N LEU A 132 -19.39 -3.65 7.23
CA LEU A 132 -20.31 -4.74 6.96
C LEU A 132 -20.89 -4.67 5.52
N LEU A 133 -20.94 -5.81 4.84
CA LEU A 133 -21.67 -6.01 3.59
C LEU A 133 -23.10 -6.39 3.96
N TRP A 134 -23.98 -5.38 4.02
CA TRP A 134 -25.33 -5.51 4.55
C TRP A 134 -26.40 -5.40 3.45
N GLY A 135 -27.60 -5.91 3.74
CA GLY A 135 -28.74 -5.93 2.81
C GLY A 135 -29.29 -7.34 2.59
N LEU A 136 -30.46 -7.44 1.93
CA LEU A 136 -31.15 -8.72 1.71
C LEU A 136 -30.53 -9.55 0.58
N ALA A 137 -29.97 -8.91 -0.45
CA ALA A 137 -29.29 -9.54 -1.57
C ALA A 137 -28.26 -8.59 -2.17
N ARG A 138 -27.30 -9.13 -2.94
CA ARG A 138 -26.26 -8.43 -3.71
C ARG A 138 -25.55 -7.35 -2.88
N GLN A 139 -25.18 -7.71 -1.65
CA GLN A 139 -24.63 -6.76 -0.66
C GLN A 139 -23.23 -6.26 -1.05
N GLY A 140 -22.56 -6.96 -1.98
CA GLY A 140 -21.28 -6.55 -2.53
C GLY A 140 -20.78 -7.48 -3.62
N LEU A 141 -19.47 -7.40 -3.84
CA LEU A 141 -18.74 -8.14 -4.85
C LEU A 141 -17.89 -9.23 -4.22
N LYS A 142 -17.73 -10.34 -4.94
CA LYS A 142 -16.80 -11.42 -4.62
C LYS A 142 -15.97 -11.72 -5.86
N CYS A 143 -14.66 -11.83 -5.71
CA CYS A 143 -13.79 -12.28 -6.81
C CYS A 143 -13.96 -13.79 -6.99
N HIS A 144 -14.30 -14.24 -8.20
CA HIS A 144 -14.47 -15.67 -8.54
C HIS A 144 -13.18 -16.46 -8.24
N GLU A 145 -12.05 -15.91 -8.65
CA GLU A 145 -10.76 -16.57 -8.55
C GLU A 145 -10.21 -16.63 -7.11
N CYS A 146 -10.01 -15.46 -6.50
CA CYS A 146 -9.30 -15.35 -5.22
C CYS A 146 -10.23 -15.33 -4.00
N GLY A 147 -11.53 -15.09 -4.20
CA GLY A 147 -12.53 -15.04 -3.13
C GLY A 147 -12.46 -13.81 -2.22
N VAL A 148 -11.71 -12.75 -2.58
CA VAL A 148 -11.76 -11.46 -1.88
C VAL A 148 -13.16 -10.86 -2.01
N LYS A 149 -13.62 -10.16 -0.97
CA LYS A 149 -14.97 -9.63 -0.87
C LYS A 149 -14.91 -8.14 -0.57
N CYS A 150 -15.69 -7.32 -1.27
CA CYS A 150 -15.69 -5.88 -1.08
C CYS A 150 -17.03 -5.24 -1.46
N HIS A 151 -17.24 -3.98 -1.05
CA HIS A 151 -18.32 -3.16 -1.61
C HIS A 151 -18.01 -2.80 -3.06
N GLU A 152 -19.05 -2.49 -3.84
CA GLU A 152 -18.90 -1.99 -5.21
C GLU A 152 -18.02 -0.74 -5.30
N LYS A 153 -18.21 0.21 -4.37
CA LYS A 153 -17.39 1.43 -4.26
C LYS A 153 -15.94 1.19 -3.82
N CYS A 154 -15.66 0.05 -3.20
CA CYS A 154 -14.32 -0.29 -2.69
C CYS A 154 -13.49 -1.08 -3.70
N LYS A 155 -14.09 -1.56 -4.81
CA LYS A 155 -13.44 -2.47 -5.76
C LYS A 155 -12.11 -1.91 -6.32
N ASP A 156 -12.08 -0.62 -6.62
CA ASP A 156 -10.95 0.06 -7.27
C ASP A 156 -9.88 0.52 -6.28
N LEU A 157 -10.18 0.45 -4.97
CA LEU A 157 -9.27 0.81 -3.88
C LEU A 157 -8.51 -0.39 -3.31
N LEU A 158 -8.87 -1.60 -3.72
CA LEU A 158 -8.33 -2.83 -3.13
C LEU A 158 -6.83 -2.98 -3.31
N ASN A 159 -6.10 -2.99 -2.20
CA ASN A 159 -4.68 -3.36 -2.17
C ASN A 159 -4.48 -4.87 -1.94
N ALA A 160 -5.06 -5.69 -2.81
CA ALA A 160 -4.97 -7.14 -2.72
C ALA A 160 -4.55 -7.77 -4.05
N ASP A 161 -3.37 -8.41 -4.10
CA ASP A 161 -2.95 -9.13 -5.30
C ASP A 161 -3.79 -10.41 -5.50
N CYS A 162 -4.48 -10.47 -6.64
CA CYS A 162 -5.31 -11.61 -7.01
C CYS A 162 -4.47 -12.90 -7.15
N LEU A 163 -3.29 -12.84 -7.80
CA LEU A 163 -2.46 -14.04 -8.02
C LEU A 163 -1.96 -14.62 -6.71
N GLN A 164 -1.38 -13.78 -5.84
CA GLN A 164 -0.90 -14.23 -4.53
C GLN A 164 -2.03 -14.87 -3.70
N ARG A 165 -3.22 -14.26 -3.69
CA ARG A 165 -4.35 -14.80 -2.93
C ARG A 165 -4.90 -16.09 -3.53
N ARG A 166 -4.92 -16.23 -4.87
CA ARG A 166 -5.25 -17.51 -5.53
C ARG A 166 -4.24 -18.59 -5.15
N ALA A 167 -2.94 -18.29 -5.14
CA ALA A 167 -1.91 -19.25 -4.76
C ALA A 167 -2.11 -19.72 -3.31
N GLN A 168 -2.26 -18.77 -2.38
CA GLN A 168 -2.54 -19.06 -0.96
C GLN A 168 -3.83 -19.87 -0.75
N LYS A 169 -4.90 -19.56 -1.48
CA LYS A 169 -6.15 -20.32 -1.46
C LYS A 169 -5.91 -21.77 -1.88
N ASN A 170 -5.19 -22.00 -2.98
CA ASN A 170 -4.91 -23.35 -3.47
C ASN A 170 -4.04 -24.16 -2.49
N VAL A 171 -3.01 -23.54 -1.88
CA VAL A 171 -2.21 -24.19 -0.82
C VAL A 171 -3.11 -24.64 0.35
N LYS A 172 -3.98 -23.76 0.84
CA LYS A 172 -4.89 -24.07 1.96
C LYS A 172 -5.87 -25.20 1.66
N HIS A 173 -6.23 -25.39 0.39
CA HIS A 173 -7.14 -26.44 -0.04
C HIS A 173 -6.41 -27.70 -0.56
N GLY A 174 -5.09 -27.81 -0.37
CA GLY A 174 -4.30 -28.97 -0.79
C GLY A 174 -4.12 -29.11 -2.30
N ALA A 175 -4.41 -28.07 -3.08
CA ALA A 175 -4.23 -28.04 -4.53
C ALA A 175 -2.84 -27.48 -4.89
N GLU A 176 -1.78 -28.14 -4.42
CA GLU A 176 -0.40 -27.65 -4.51
C GLU A 176 0.06 -27.42 -5.95
N ASP A 177 -0.32 -28.29 -6.89
CA ASP A 177 0.03 -28.13 -8.31
C ASP A 177 -0.49 -26.80 -8.89
N LYS A 178 -1.76 -26.45 -8.56
CA LYS A 178 -2.36 -25.18 -8.98
C LYS A 178 -1.66 -24.00 -8.31
N ALA A 179 -1.30 -24.14 -7.03
CA ALA A 179 -0.54 -23.11 -6.33
C ALA A 179 0.82 -22.87 -6.98
N LYS A 180 1.51 -23.94 -7.39
CA LYS A 180 2.80 -23.89 -8.09
C LYS A 180 2.69 -23.16 -9.43
N THR A 181 1.69 -23.49 -10.25
CA THR A 181 1.45 -22.79 -11.52
C THR A 181 1.20 -21.29 -11.33
N LEU A 182 0.47 -20.92 -10.27
CA LEU A 182 0.23 -19.50 -9.95
C LEU A 182 1.52 -18.79 -9.49
N MET A 183 2.35 -19.45 -8.68
CA MET A 183 3.67 -18.94 -8.28
C MET A 183 4.62 -18.79 -9.48
N GLU A 184 4.60 -19.74 -10.41
CA GLU A 184 5.36 -19.66 -11.67
C GLU A 184 4.94 -18.45 -12.50
N ALA A 185 3.64 -18.17 -12.62
CA ALA A 185 3.15 -16.98 -13.31
C ALA A 185 3.62 -15.67 -12.62
N MET A 186 3.69 -15.64 -11.29
CA MET A 186 4.25 -14.50 -10.55
C MET A 186 5.75 -14.33 -10.81
N HIS A 187 6.51 -15.43 -10.81
CA HIS A 187 7.94 -15.42 -11.13
C HIS A 187 8.20 -14.94 -12.57
N GLU A 188 7.37 -15.37 -13.52
CA GLU A 188 7.43 -14.94 -14.91
C GLU A 188 7.22 -13.42 -15.01
N LYS A 189 6.19 -12.87 -14.35
CA LYS A 189 5.95 -11.42 -14.31
C LYS A 189 7.17 -10.64 -13.81
N MET A 190 7.81 -11.12 -12.75
CA MET A 190 9.04 -10.50 -12.21
C MET A 190 10.19 -10.56 -13.22
N THR A 191 10.37 -11.70 -13.88
CA THR A 191 11.42 -11.91 -14.89
C THR A 191 11.22 -11.07 -16.13
N VAL A 192 9.98 -10.96 -16.62
CA VAL A 192 9.61 -10.06 -17.72
C VAL A 192 9.90 -8.62 -17.35
N ARG A 193 9.60 -8.20 -16.11
CA ARG A 193 9.86 -6.83 -15.66
C ARG A 193 11.34 -6.48 -15.60
N GLU A 194 12.16 -7.38 -15.07
CA GLU A 194 13.62 -7.22 -15.05
C GLU A 194 14.19 -7.06 -16.46
N ARG A 195 13.71 -7.90 -17.41
CA ARG A 195 14.14 -7.84 -18.81
C ARG A 195 13.66 -6.61 -19.56
N THR A 196 12.42 -6.19 -19.33
CA THR A 196 11.79 -5.09 -20.08
C THR A 196 12.16 -3.71 -19.55
N LYS A 197 12.47 -3.59 -18.25
CA LYS A 197 12.85 -2.33 -17.60
C LYS A 197 14.18 -2.46 -16.83
N PRO A 198 15.28 -2.89 -17.48
CA PRO A 198 16.54 -3.16 -16.82
C PRO A 198 17.17 -1.89 -16.24
N ALA A 199 16.91 -0.73 -16.85
CA ALA A 199 17.42 0.56 -16.40
C ALA A 199 17.04 0.86 -14.94
N ILE A 200 15.83 0.49 -14.51
CA ILE A 200 15.37 0.72 -13.12
C ILE A 200 16.29 -0.02 -12.13
N PHE A 201 16.52 -1.31 -12.38
CA PHE A 201 17.32 -2.16 -11.49
C PHE A 201 18.80 -1.80 -11.52
N LYS A 202 19.31 -1.39 -12.70
CA LYS A 202 20.66 -0.84 -12.85
C LYS A 202 20.83 0.46 -12.05
N THR A 203 19.90 1.41 -12.16
CA THR A 203 19.95 2.67 -11.40
C THR A 203 19.95 2.42 -9.90
N ILE A 204 19.12 1.49 -9.40
CA ILE A 204 19.10 1.15 -7.97
C ILE A 204 20.46 0.56 -7.54
N ARG A 205 21.04 -0.32 -8.35
CA ARG A 205 22.39 -0.87 -8.09
C ARG A 205 23.43 0.25 -8.00
N ASP A 206 23.42 1.18 -8.95
CA ASP A 206 24.40 2.26 -9.04
C ASP A 206 24.27 3.26 -7.87
N VAL A 207 23.04 3.66 -7.52
CA VAL A 207 22.76 4.55 -6.36
C VAL A 207 23.25 3.94 -5.04
N PHE A 208 23.08 2.63 -4.88
CA PHE A 208 23.52 1.89 -3.71
C PHE A 208 24.91 1.25 -3.89
N ASN A 209 25.69 1.63 -4.91
CA ASN A 209 27.04 1.15 -5.21
C ASN A 209 27.24 -0.36 -4.94
N VAL A 210 26.32 -1.20 -5.41
CA VAL A 210 26.36 -2.66 -5.22
C VAL A 210 27.05 -3.32 -6.41
N ASP A 211 27.96 -4.26 -6.15
CA ASP A 211 28.62 -5.00 -7.23
C ASP A 211 27.64 -5.89 -8.01
N GLU A 212 27.96 -6.20 -9.26
CA GLU A 212 27.05 -6.95 -10.14
C GLU A 212 26.76 -8.37 -9.64
N LYS A 213 27.73 -9.04 -9.02
CA LYS A 213 27.57 -10.40 -8.50
C LYS A 213 26.60 -10.41 -7.31
N SER A 214 26.75 -9.47 -6.38
CA SER A 214 25.83 -9.28 -5.26
C SER A 214 24.45 -8.87 -5.74
N HIS A 215 24.35 -7.98 -6.74
CA HIS A 215 23.08 -7.58 -7.32
C HIS A 215 22.27 -8.77 -7.85
N VAL A 216 22.89 -9.67 -8.62
CA VAL A 216 22.24 -10.89 -9.14
C VAL A 216 21.76 -11.79 -7.99
N GLY A 217 22.58 -11.95 -6.94
CA GLY A 217 22.19 -12.69 -5.74
C GLY A 217 20.98 -12.06 -5.03
N HIS A 218 20.98 -10.74 -4.87
CA HIS A 218 19.87 -10.00 -4.29
C HIS A 218 18.61 -10.08 -5.15
N MET A 219 18.71 -10.06 -6.49
CA MET A 219 17.56 -10.25 -7.40
C MET A 219 16.92 -11.61 -7.24
N LYS A 220 17.71 -12.66 -7.18
CA LYS A 220 17.19 -14.00 -6.90
C LYS A 220 16.48 -14.06 -5.54
N ALA A 221 17.09 -13.53 -4.49
CA ALA A 221 16.52 -13.56 -3.14
C ALA A 221 15.23 -12.74 -3.04
N VAL A 222 15.19 -11.56 -3.67
CA VAL A 222 14.02 -10.68 -3.67
C VAL A 222 12.85 -11.32 -4.41
N LYS A 223 13.07 -11.93 -5.59
CA LYS A 223 12.02 -12.66 -6.31
C LYS A 223 11.44 -13.79 -5.46
N GLN A 224 12.30 -14.56 -4.80
CA GLN A 224 11.86 -15.62 -3.89
C GLN A 224 11.06 -15.05 -2.70
N SER A 225 11.48 -13.92 -2.13
CA SER A 225 10.75 -13.28 -1.04
C SER A 225 9.34 -12.82 -1.45
N VAL A 226 9.13 -12.41 -2.70
CA VAL A 226 7.79 -12.08 -3.20
C VAL A 226 6.92 -13.33 -3.30
N LEU A 227 7.46 -14.45 -3.81
CA LEU A 227 6.74 -15.73 -3.92
C LEU A 227 6.35 -16.31 -2.55
N ASP A 228 7.27 -16.25 -1.59
CA ASP A 228 7.02 -16.69 -0.21
C ASP A 228 5.87 -15.88 0.44
N GLY A 229 5.66 -14.64 0.00
CA GLY A 229 4.64 -13.74 0.51
C GLY A 229 4.73 -13.54 2.02
N THR A 230 3.59 -13.57 2.70
CA THR A 230 3.50 -13.45 4.17
C THR A 230 3.56 -14.79 4.89
N SER A 231 3.68 -15.92 4.18
CA SER A 231 3.56 -17.25 4.79
C SER A 231 4.66 -17.60 5.78
N LYS A 232 5.84 -16.96 5.64
CA LYS A 232 7.01 -17.15 6.50
C LYS A 232 7.27 -15.99 7.46
N TRP A 233 6.35 -15.02 7.55
CA TRP A 233 6.52 -13.84 8.39
C TRP A 233 5.72 -13.94 9.69
N SER A 234 6.39 -13.66 10.81
CA SER A 234 5.76 -13.44 12.11
C SER A 234 6.44 -12.25 12.79
N ALA A 235 5.65 -11.40 13.46
CA ALA A 235 6.17 -10.28 14.23
C ALA A 235 5.29 -10.05 15.47
N LYS A 236 5.94 -9.66 16.57
CA LYS A 236 5.25 -9.24 17.80
C LYS A 236 5.14 -7.72 17.81
N LEU A 237 3.93 -7.20 17.71
CA LEU A 237 3.65 -5.78 17.80
C LEU A 237 3.45 -5.38 19.26
N ALA A 238 4.09 -4.29 19.69
CA ALA A 238 3.85 -3.66 20.98
C ALA A 238 3.25 -2.28 20.73
N ILE A 239 1.94 -2.14 20.92
CA ILE A 239 1.20 -0.89 20.73
C ILE A 239 1.14 -0.19 22.09
N THR A 240 1.77 0.97 22.22
CA THR A 240 1.67 1.83 23.40
C THR A 240 0.45 2.74 23.24
N GLY A 241 -0.50 2.63 24.16
CA GLY A 241 -1.66 3.52 24.25
C GLY A 241 -1.41 4.75 25.12
#